data_AF-A0A812Z1F1-F1
#
_entry.id   AF-A0A812Z1F1-F1
#
_cell.length_a   1.000
_cell.length_b   1.000
_cell.length_c   1.000
_cell.angle_alpha   90.00
_cell.angle_beta   90.00
_cell.angle_gamma   90.00
#
_symmetry.space_group_name_H-M   'P 1'
#
loop_
_entity.id
_entity.type
_entity.pdbx_description
1 polymer ?
#
loop_
_entity_poly.entity_id
_entity_poly.type
_entity_poly.pdbx_seq_one_letter_code
_entity_poly.pdbx_strand_id
1 'polypeptide(L)'
;MNLQAQRDITSYEVLAQHALLLLVSTVLPTGRICIHLPTLSDNTGSESSINKLFSTVYPVCMFLQRIASFGALSGLTLEVAHVPGVANDDADTLSRWDGVSQLDSKWLLDNRVRLPLERLWHFRSDVRLWPEATQLLWQPPDC
;
A
#
# COMPACT_ATOMS: atom_id res chain seq x y z
N MET A 1 6.03 26.26 8.26
CA MET A 1 5.18 25.18 7.68
C MET A 1 4.27 24.66 8.78
N ASN A 2 2.96 24.59 8.57
CA ASN A 2 1.98 24.26 9.62
C ASN A 2 2.15 22.80 10.07
N LEU A 3 2.36 22.55 11.37
CA LEU A 3 2.60 21.20 11.93
C LEU A 3 1.48 20.21 11.54
N GLN A 4 0.24 20.70 11.41
CA GLN A 4 -0.88 19.88 10.99
C GLN A 4 -0.74 19.42 9.54
N ALA A 5 -0.32 20.29 8.62
CA ALA A 5 -0.14 19.94 7.22
C ALA A 5 0.92 18.85 7.03
N GLN A 6 2.01 18.89 7.80
CA GLN A 6 3.05 17.85 7.76
C GLN A 6 2.55 16.49 8.26
N ARG A 7 1.67 16.50 9.27
CA ARG A 7 1.01 15.29 9.75
C ARG A 7 0.06 14.72 8.71
N ASP A 8 -0.68 15.57 8.02
CA ASP A 8 -1.60 15.14 6.97
C ASP A 8 -0.83 14.55 5.78
N ILE A 9 0.25 15.20 5.34
CA ILE A 9 1.15 14.70 4.29
C ILE A 9 1.70 13.32 4.67
N THR A 10 2.28 13.19 5.87
CA THR A 10 2.79 11.91 6.37
C THR A 10 1.70 10.84 6.39
N SER A 11 0.49 11.21 6.80
CA SER A 11 -0.65 10.28 6.85
C SER A 11 -1.04 9.77 5.48
N TYR A 12 -1.12 10.65 4.47
CA TYR A 12 -1.44 10.27 3.10
C TYR A 12 -0.34 9.45 2.44
N GLU A 13 0.92 9.74 2.74
CA GLU A 13 2.03 8.93 2.25
C GLU A 13 2.02 7.53 2.87
N VAL A 14 1.78 7.40 4.18
CA VAL A 14 1.64 6.07 4.81
C VAL A 14 0.47 5.29 4.21
N LEU A 15 -0.64 5.97 3.91
CA LEU A 15 -1.78 5.36 3.20
C LEU A 15 -1.41 4.92 1.77
N ALA A 16 -0.64 5.72 1.04
CA ALA A 16 -0.17 5.37 -0.30
C ALA A 16 0.74 4.13 -0.27
N GLN A 17 1.63 4.04 0.72
CA GLN A 17 2.48 2.86 0.90
C GLN A 17 1.67 1.60 1.25
N HIS A 18 0.62 1.73 2.08
CA HIS A 18 -0.34 0.64 2.33
C HIS A 18 -1.03 0.18 1.03
N ALA A 19 -1.41 1.13 0.16
CA ALA A 19 -2.00 0.81 -1.13
C ALA A 19 -1.04 0.04 -2.05
N LEU A 20 0.24 0.41 -2.08
CA LEU A 20 1.25 -0.33 -2.84
C LEU A 20 1.41 -1.77 -2.34
N LEU A 21 1.48 -1.96 -1.02
CA LEU A 21 1.55 -3.28 -0.40
C LEU A 21 0.36 -4.16 -0.80
N LEU A 22 -0.85 -3.60 -0.75
CA LEU A 22 -2.07 -4.29 -1.15
C LEU A 22 -2.10 -4.61 -2.65
N LEU A 23 -1.65 -3.69 -3.51
CA LEU A 23 -1.57 -3.94 -4.96
C LEU A 23 -0.61 -5.09 -5.26
N VAL A 24 0.57 -5.09 -4.64
CA VAL A 24 1.56 -6.18 -4.80
C VAL A 24 0.99 -7.53 -4.34
N SER A 25 0.18 -7.54 -3.28
CA SER A 25 -0.47 -8.77 -2.82
C SER A 25 -1.49 -9.36 -3.80
N THR A 26 -1.97 -8.58 -4.77
CA THR A 26 -2.87 -9.10 -5.81
C THR A 26 -2.12 -9.89 -6.88
N VAL A 27 -0.81 -9.67 -6.98
CA VAL A 27 0.06 -10.27 -8.00
C VAL A 27 0.92 -11.38 -7.41
N LEU A 28 1.27 -11.27 -6.14
CA LEU A 28 2.04 -12.29 -5.43
C LEU A 28 1.11 -13.36 -4.83
N PRO A 29 1.42 -14.65 -5.01
CA PRO A 29 0.68 -15.70 -4.33
C PRO A 29 0.90 -15.56 -2.83
N THR A 30 -0.20 -15.43 -2.07
CA THR A 30 -0.14 -15.54 -0.62
C THR A 30 0.40 -16.92 -0.26
N GLY A 31 1.50 -16.96 0.50
CA GLY A 31 2.24 -18.18 0.75
C GLY A 31 2.99 -18.15 2.07
N ARG A 32 3.71 -19.24 2.38
CA ARG A 32 4.48 -19.39 3.63
C ARG A 32 5.79 -18.58 3.66
N ILE A 33 6.09 -17.87 2.59
CA ILE A 33 7.34 -17.12 2.43
C ILE A 33 7.05 -15.66 2.75
N CYS A 34 7.80 -15.11 3.70
CA CYS A 34 7.76 -13.68 3.98
C CYS A 34 8.44 -12.94 2.82
N ILE A 35 7.72 -12.02 2.17
CA ILE A 35 8.25 -11.20 1.08
C ILE A 35 8.37 -9.77 1.57
N HIS A 36 9.53 -9.17 1.34
CA HIS A 36 9.81 -7.78 1.64
C HIS A 36 9.59 -6.93 0.39
N LEU A 37 8.73 -5.92 0.49
CA LEU A 37 8.47 -4.95 -0.56
C LEU A 37 9.27 -3.67 -0.27
N PRO A 38 10.39 -3.42 -1.00
CA PRO A 38 11.11 -2.17 -0.89
C PRO A 38 10.34 -1.06 -1.61
N THR A 39 10.17 0.06 -0.93
CA THR A 39 9.50 1.26 -1.43
C THR A 39 10.32 2.51 -1.10
N LEU A 40 9.98 3.62 -1.75
CA LEU A 40 10.72 4.87 -1.64
C LEU A 40 9.78 5.98 -1.14
N SER A 41 10.30 6.91 -0.35
CA SER A 41 9.60 8.13 0.07
C SER A 41 10.61 9.23 0.35
N ASP A 42 10.29 10.47 -0.01
CA ASP A 42 11.07 11.66 0.36
C ASP A 42 10.66 12.26 1.70
N ASN A 43 9.62 11.72 2.33
CA ASN A 43 9.18 12.13 3.65
C ASN A 43 9.71 11.19 4.72
N THR A 44 10.67 11.70 5.48
CA THR A 44 11.29 11.00 6.61
C THR A 44 10.27 10.61 7.69
N GLY A 45 9.14 11.32 7.81
CA GLY A 45 8.04 10.94 8.69
C GLY A 45 7.36 9.63 8.27
N SER A 46 7.13 9.44 6.97
CA SER A 46 6.56 8.22 6.41
C SER A 46 7.51 7.05 6.55
N GLU A 47 8.77 7.25 6.12
CA GLU A 47 9.87 6.29 6.25
C GLU A 47 10.01 5.78 7.70
N SER A 48 10.16 6.70 8.66
CA SER A 48 10.36 6.35 10.05
C SER A 48 9.14 5.64 10.64
N SER A 49 7.93 6.09 10.30
CA SER A 49 6.68 5.53 10.82
C SER A 49 6.46 4.09 10.35
N ILE A 50 6.70 3.82 9.07
CA ILE A 50 6.50 2.50 8.48
C ILE A 50 7.57 1.53 8.95
N ASN A 51 8.85 1.92 8.93
CA ASN A 51 9.91 1.01 9.36
C ASN A 51 9.83 0.67 10.86
N LYS A 52 9.24 1.55 11.68
CA LYS A 52 8.94 1.26 13.09
C LYS A 52 7.60 0.53 13.29
N LEU A 53 6.71 0.57 12.29
CA LEU A 53 5.30 0.14 12.35
C LEU A 53 4.55 0.67 13.58
N PHE A 54 4.95 1.84 14.11
CA PHE A 54 4.40 2.38 15.35
C PHE A 54 4.33 3.90 15.34
N SER A 55 3.19 4.43 15.77
CA SER A 55 2.97 5.84 16.06
C SER A 55 1.79 5.98 17.03
N THR A 56 1.81 7.03 17.85
CA THR A 56 0.67 7.42 18.70
C THR A 56 -0.16 8.54 18.06
N VAL A 57 0.26 9.04 16.89
CA VAL A 57 -0.33 10.20 16.24
C VAL A 57 -1.48 9.77 15.34
N TYR A 58 -2.68 10.28 15.61
CA TYR A 58 -3.84 10.11 14.71
C TYR A 58 -3.74 11.06 13.51
N PRO A 59 -4.09 10.63 12.27
CA PRO A 59 -4.58 9.30 11.89
C PRO A 59 -3.48 8.29 11.51
N VAL A 60 -2.20 8.68 11.48
CA VAL A 60 -1.05 7.80 11.09
C VAL A 60 -1.09 6.43 11.79
N CYS A 61 -1.36 6.40 13.09
CA CYS A 61 -1.43 5.17 13.87
C CYS A 61 -2.45 4.16 13.33
N MET A 62 -3.59 4.62 12.79
CA MET A 62 -4.61 3.74 12.19
C MET A 62 -4.09 3.06 10.92
N PHE A 63 -3.38 3.81 10.08
CA PHE A 63 -2.79 3.26 8.85
C PHE A 63 -1.67 2.27 9.17
N LEU A 64 -0.80 2.58 10.13
CA LEU A 64 0.24 1.66 10.58
C LEU A 64 -0.34 0.37 11.17
N GLN A 65 -1.41 0.46 11.96
CA GLN A 65 -2.11 -0.72 12.46
C GLN A 65 -2.63 -1.59 11.32
N ARG A 66 -3.13 -0.97 10.24
CA ARG A 66 -3.59 -1.70 9.04
C ARG A 66 -2.45 -2.36 8.29
N ILE A 67 -1.34 -1.66 8.07
CA ILE A 67 -0.13 -2.22 7.44
C ILE A 67 0.38 -3.42 8.25
N ALA A 68 0.52 -3.27 9.57
CA ALA A 68 1.00 -4.34 10.44
C ALA A 68 0.06 -5.56 10.43
N SER A 69 -1.26 -5.33 10.53
CA SER A 69 -2.26 -6.42 10.48
C SER A 69 -2.24 -7.14 9.13
N PHE A 70 -2.16 -6.37 8.04
CA PHE A 70 -2.09 -6.90 6.70
C PHE A 70 -0.83 -7.72 6.49
N GLY A 71 0.32 -7.23 6.95
CA GLY A 71 1.58 -7.96 6.80
C GLY A 71 1.63 -9.26 7.59
N ALA A 72 1.07 -9.26 8.80
CA ALA A 72 0.93 -10.48 9.60
C ALA A 72 0.05 -11.55 8.93
N LEU A 73 -0.98 -11.14 8.18
CA LEU A 73 -1.92 -12.06 7.52
C LEU A 73 -1.46 -12.51 6.13
N SER A 74 -0.79 -11.64 5.38
CA SER A 74 -0.38 -11.90 4.00
C SER A 74 1.03 -12.49 3.87
N GLY A 75 1.86 -12.34 4.91
CA GLY A 75 3.29 -12.61 4.80
C GLY A 75 4.05 -11.55 3.98
N LEU A 76 3.43 -10.42 3.66
CA LEU A 76 4.09 -9.32 2.96
C LEU A 76 4.47 -8.24 3.97
N THR A 77 5.73 -7.81 3.93
CA THR A 77 6.21 -6.71 4.76
C THR A 77 6.67 -5.57 3.89
N LEU A 78 6.56 -4.36 4.42
CA LEU A 78 6.88 -3.14 3.72
C LEU A 78 8.12 -2.52 4.35
N GLU A 79 9.09 -2.14 3.52
CA GLU A 79 10.27 -1.38 3.92
C GLU A 79 10.34 -0.12 3.07
N VAL A 80 10.56 1.02 3.72
CA VAL A 80 10.65 2.32 3.04
C VAL A 80 12.07 2.84 3.18
N ALA A 81 12.69 3.17 2.05
CA ALA A 81 13.97 3.87 2.03
C ALA A 81 13.75 5.35 1.67
N HIS A 82 14.50 6.23 2.33
CA HIS A 82 14.48 7.64 2.02
C HIS A 82 15.09 7.91 0.64
N VAL A 83 14.44 8.77 -0.14
CA VAL A 83 15.01 9.36 -1.36
C VAL A 83 14.97 10.88 -1.32
N PRO A 84 15.90 11.58 -1.98
CA PRO A 84 15.80 13.02 -2.14
C PRO A 84 14.52 13.39 -2.91
N GLY A 85 13.89 14.53 -2.58
CA GLY A 85 12.68 14.99 -3.27
C GLY A 85 12.84 15.14 -4.79
N VAL A 86 14.05 15.46 -5.27
CA VAL A 86 14.39 15.52 -6.71
C VAL A 86 14.32 14.16 -7.43
N ALA A 87 14.22 13.07 -6.67
CA ALA A 87 14.03 11.72 -7.20
C ALA A 87 12.58 11.24 -7.01
N ASN A 88 11.69 12.11 -6.49
CA ASN A 88 10.28 11.82 -6.21
C ASN A 88 9.32 12.62 -7.11
N ASP A 89 9.81 13.13 -8.24
CA ASP A 89 9.08 14.02 -9.16
C ASP A 89 7.73 13.44 -9.60
N ASP A 90 7.67 12.13 -9.83
CA ASP A 90 6.45 11.43 -10.26
C ASP A 90 5.36 11.46 -9.20
N ALA A 91 5.70 11.14 -7.95
CA ALA A 91 4.74 11.16 -6.85
C ALA A 91 4.31 12.60 -6.53
N ASP A 92 5.25 13.56 -6.56
CA ASP A 92 4.93 14.98 -6.32
C ASP A 92 3.99 15.51 -7.41
N THR A 93 4.27 15.21 -8.67
CA THR A 93 3.42 15.59 -9.82
C THR A 93 2.02 15.00 -9.69
N LEU A 94 1.91 13.70 -9.37
CA LEU A 94 0.60 13.04 -9.22
C LEU A 94 -0.18 13.55 -8.00
N SER A 95 0.50 13.87 -6.90
CA SER A 95 -0.15 14.38 -5.68
C SER A 95 -0.77 15.78 -5.86
N ARG A 96 -0.25 16.56 -6.81
CA ARG A 96 -0.71 17.92 -7.14
C ARG A 96 -1.62 17.95 -8.37
N TRP A 97 -1.87 16.80 -8.99
CA TRP A 97 -2.67 16.72 -10.20
C TRP A 97 -4.13 17.11 -9.94
N ASP A 98 -4.68 17.93 -10.81
CA ASP A 98 -6.04 18.48 -10.74
C ASP A 98 -7.13 17.50 -11.21
N GLY A 99 -6.75 16.33 -11.72
CA GLY A 99 -7.65 15.32 -12.26
C GLY A 99 -8.05 15.54 -13.72
N VAL A 100 -7.64 16.64 -14.35
CA VAL A 100 -8.11 17.07 -15.68
C VAL A 100 -6.96 17.32 -16.65
N SER A 101 -5.85 17.88 -16.16
CA SER A 101 -4.66 18.18 -16.94
C SER A 101 -4.09 16.91 -17.56
N GLN A 102 -3.58 17.02 -18.78
CA GLN A 102 -2.99 15.89 -19.48
C GLN A 102 -1.72 15.43 -18.75
N LEU A 103 -1.66 14.13 -18.43
CA LEU A 103 -0.49 13.49 -17.85
C LEU A 103 0.32 12.78 -18.94
N ASP A 104 1.58 12.48 -18.61
CA ASP A 104 2.46 11.66 -19.44
C ASP A 104 1.83 10.31 -19.79
N SER A 105 2.25 9.73 -20.92
CA SER A 105 1.75 8.45 -21.43
C SER A 105 1.89 7.28 -20.44
N LYS A 106 2.85 7.34 -19.51
CA LYS A 106 2.98 6.34 -18.44
C LYS A 106 1.80 6.34 -17.46
N TRP A 107 1.10 7.46 -17.32
CA TRP A 107 -0.03 7.64 -16.40
C TRP A 107 -1.41 7.53 -17.06
N LEU A 108 -1.50 6.97 -18.26
CA LEU A 108 -2.78 6.71 -18.92
C LEU A 108 -3.71 5.89 -18.02
N LEU A 109 -5.03 6.06 -18.18
CA LEU A 109 -6.04 5.36 -17.38
C LEU A 109 -5.88 3.84 -17.44
N ASP A 110 -5.49 3.30 -18.59
CA ASP A 110 -5.26 1.87 -18.80
C ASP A 110 -4.12 1.30 -17.93
N ASN A 111 -3.19 2.15 -17.49
CA ASN A 111 -2.09 1.78 -16.61
C ASN A 111 -2.43 1.96 -15.12
N ARG A 112 -3.66 2.39 -14.79
CA ARG A 112 -4.07 2.65 -13.41
C ARG A 112 -4.90 1.49 -12.87
N VAL A 113 -4.63 1.14 -11.61
CA VAL A 113 -5.46 0.18 -10.90
C VAL A 113 -6.46 0.93 -10.02
N ARG A 114 -7.76 0.66 -10.22
CA ARG A 114 -8.80 1.21 -9.35
C ARG A 114 -8.82 0.47 -8.02
N LEU A 115 -8.45 1.16 -6.95
CA LEU A 115 -8.41 0.60 -5.61
C LEU A 115 -9.48 1.26 -4.72
N PRO A 116 -10.61 0.58 -4.43
CA PRO A 116 -11.63 1.15 -3.55
C PRO A 116 -11.15 1.19 -2.10
N LEU A 117 -11.55 2.22 -1.36
CA LEU A 117 -11.19 2.41 0.05
C LEU A 117 -11.58 1.22 0.93
N GLU A 118 -12.71 0.57 0.63
CA GLU A 118 -13.13 -0.64 1.33
C GLU A 118 -12.08 -1.75 1.24
N ARG A 119 -11.43 -1.91 0.08
CA ARG A 119 -10.39 -2.93 -0.12
C ARG A 119 -9.09 -2.57 0.62
N LEU A 120 -8.81 -1.28 0.82
CA LEU A 120 -7.72 -0.81 1.66
C LEU A 120 -7.95 -1.14 3.14
N TRP A 121 -9.20 -1.12 3.59
CA TRP A 121 -9.54 -1.27 5.02
C TRP A 121 -9.92 -2.69 5.43
N HIS A 122 -10.62 -3.40 4.55
CA HIS A 122 -11.14 -4.74 4.78
C HIS A 122 -10.33 -5.73 3.96
N PHE A 123 -9.28 -6.27 4.57
CA PHE A 123 -8.57 -7.39 3.97
C PHE A 123 -9.45 -8.64 4.02
N ARG A 124 -9.84 -9.13 2.85
CA ARG A 124 -10.39 -10.47 2.65
C ARG A 124 -9.40 -11.26 1.82
N SER A 125 -8.88 -12.33 2.38
CA SER A 125 -8.24 -13.38 1.60
C SER A 125 -9.35 -14.23 1.01
N ASP A 126 -9.71 -14.00 -0.26
CA ASP A 126 -10.49 -14.99 -0.98
C ASP A 126 -9.62 -16.25 -1.08
N VAL A 127 -10.05 -17.34 -0.44
CA VAL A 127 -9.38 -18.63 -0.62
C VAL A 127 -9.58 -19.03 -2.08
N ARG A 128 -8.50 -19.01 -2.86
CA ARG A 128 -8.51 -19.40 -4.26
C ARG A 128 -7.72 -20.68 -4.47
N LEU A 129 -8.26 -21.54 -5.33
CA LEU A 129 -7.55 -22.73 -5.78
C LEU A 129 -6.60 -22.34 -6.91
N TRP A 130 -5.36 -22.80 -6.81
CA TRP A 130 -4.38 -22.64 -7.88
C TRP A 130 -3.75 -23.99 -8.21
N PRO A 131 -3.82 -24.48 -9.46
CA PRO A 131 -4.58 -23.92 -10.61
C PRO A 131 -6.10 -23.89 -10.37
N GLU A 132 -6.83 -22.98 -11.01
CA GLU A 132 -8.29 -22.85 -10.85
C GLU A 132 -9.05 -24.13 -11.25
N ALA A 133 -8.49 -24.94 -12.15
CA ALA A 133 -9.05 -26.22 -12.58
C ALA A 133 -8.79 -27.38 -11.59
N THR A 134 -8.21 -27.12 -10.42
CA THR A 134 -7.91 -28.17 -9.44
C THR A 134 -9.20 -28.71 -8.84
N GLN A 135 -9.46 -29.99 -9.10
CA GLN A 135 -10.59 -30.68 -8.50
C GLN A 135 -10.28 -30.98 -7.03
N LEU A 136 -10.98 -30.31 -6.11
CA LEU A 136 -10.88 -30.64 -4.70
C LEU A 136 -11.61 -31.94 -4.40
N LEU A 137 -10.98 -32.82 -3.63
CA LEU A 137 -11.60 -34.04 -3.10
C LEU A 137 -12.52 -33.77 -1.90
N TRP A 138 -12.65 -32.50 -1.49
CA TRP A 138 -13.40 -32.04 -0.32
C TRP A 138 -14.04 -30.67 -0.61
N GLN A 139 -15.10 -30.32 0.10
CA GLN A 139 -15.76 -29.02 -0.05
C GLN A 139 -15.09 -27.99 0.89
N PRO A 140 -14.68 -26.81 0.40
CA PRO A 140 -14.20 -25.76 1.27
C PRO A 140 -15.31 -25.30 2.23
N PRO A 141 -14.97 -24.89 3.46
CA PRO A 141 -15.96 -24.42 4.42
C PRO A 141 -16.69 -23.18 3.90
N ASP A 142 -17.98 -23.07 4.18
CA ASP A 142 -18.80 -21.91 3.82
C ASP A 142 -18.21 -20.65 4.47
N CYS A 143 -17.95 -19.62 3.64
CA CYS A 143 -17.37 -18.35 4.04
C CYS A 143 -18.41 -17.35 4.53
#